data_AF-A0A2R6TBI8-F1
#
_entry.id   AF-A0A2R6TBI8-F1
#
_cell.length_a   1.000
_cell.length_b   1.000
_cell.length_c   1.000
_cell.angle_alpha   90.00
_cell.angle_beta   90.00
_cell.angle_gamma   90.00
#
_symmetry.space_group_name_H-M   'P 1'
#
loop_
_entity.id
_entity.type
_entity.pdbx_description
1 polymer ?
#
loop_
_entity_poly.entity_id
_entity_poly.type
_entity_poly.pdbx_seq_one_letter_code
_entity_poly.pdbx_strand_id
1 'polypeptide(L)' 'MIINPKEKIDEILHSDASNYLETSERLALKNILEKDTISELDSDNLDKIFQKYKKFIKN' A
#
# COMPACT_ATOMS: atom_id res chain seq x y z
N MET A 1 -13.64 -9.38 4.47
CA MET A 1 -13.34 -8.09 5.13
C MET A 1 -12.80 -7.16 4.06
N ILE A 2 -13.46 -6.04 3.80
CA ILE A 2 -12.90 -4.97 2.96
C ILE A 2 -11.89 -4.26 3.87
N ILE A 3 -10.60 -4.57 3.72
CA ILE A 3 -9.55 -3.88 4.48
C ILE A 3 -9.52 -2.44 3.95
N ASN A 4 -9.58 -1.46 4.85
CA ASN A 4 -9.50 -0.06 4.47
C ASN A 4 -8.18 0.17 3.73
N PRO A 5 -8.16 0.87 2.59
CA PRO A 5 -6.91 1.17 1.89
C PRO A 5 -5.83 1.76 2.80
N LYS A 6 -6.21 2.59 3.78
CA LYS A 6 -5.25 3.16 4.76
C LYS A 6 -4.66 2.09 5.68
N GLU A 7 -5.44 1.10 6.11
CA GLU A 7 -4.94 -0.05 6.90
C GLU A 7 -3.97 -0.91 6.07
N LYS A 8 -4.29 -1.18 4.80
CA LYS A 8 -3.37 -1.89 3.89
C LYS A 8 -2.04 -1.15 3.72
N ILE A 9 -2.08 0.18 3.58
CA ILE A 9 -0.86 0.98 3.48
C ILE A 9 -0.07 0.89 4.78
N ASP A 10 -0.74 0.96 5.92
CA ASP A 10 -0.11 0.85 7.24
C ASP A 10 0.61 -0.49 7.43
N GLU A 11 -0.03 -1.61 7.03
CA GLU A 11 0.60 -2.94 7.03
C GLU A 11 1.87 -3.00 6.17
N ILE A 12 1.86 -2.36 5.00
CA ILE A 12 3.05 -2.29 4.13
C ILE A 12 4.16 -1.46 4.80
N LEU A 13 3.81 -0.31 5.38
CA LEU A 13 4.80 0.62 5.94
C LEU A 13 5.39 0.14 7.27
N HIS A 14 4.64 -0.63 8.05
CA HIS A 14 5.09 -1.21 9.32
C HIS A 14 5.69 -2.62 9.21
N SER A 15 5.87 -3.13 8.00
CA SER A 15 6.53 -4.41 7.76
C SER A 15 7.88 -4.25 7.06
N ASP A 16 8.60 -5.36 6.89
CA ASP A 16 9.86 -5.41 6.17
C ASP A 16 9.71 -4.97 4.70
N ALA A 17 8.49 -5.00 4.16
CA ALA A 17 8.16 -4.49 2.83
C ALA A 17 8.64 -3.05 2.63
N SER A 18 8.57 -2.22 3.69
CA SER A 18 8.97 -0.81 3.68
C SER A 18 10.42 -0.60 3.25
N ASN A 19 11.30 -1.58 3.41
CA ASN A 19 12.71 -1.53 2.99
C ASN A 19 12.89 -1.80 1.48
N TYR A 20 11.90 -2.40 0.82
CA TYR A 20 11.98 -2.85 -0.58
C TYR A 20 11.06 -2.08 -1.52
N LEU A 21 10.29 -1.12 -1.01
CA LEU A 21 9.43 -0.27 -1.84
C LEU A 21 10.25 0.60 -2.79
N GLU A 22 9.90 0.55 -4.07
CA GLU A 22 10.43 1.43 -5.10
C GLU A 22 9.93 2.87 -4.89
N THR A 23 10.67 3.86 -5.39
CA THR A 23 10.32 5.27 -5.26
C THR A 23 8.92 5.59 -5.79
N SER A 24 8.55 4.98 -6.92
CA SER A 24 7.22 5.11 -7.53
C SER A 24 6.11 4.58 -6.64
N GLU A 25 6.33 3.46 -5.96
CA GLU A 25 5.37 2.81 -5.07
C GLU A 25 5.21 3.63 -3.79
N ARG A 26 6.32 4.14 -3.22
CA ARG A 26 6.26 5.08 -2.07
C ARG A 26 5.44 6.31 -2.40
N LEU A 27 5.63 6.87 -3.60
CA LEU A 27 4.86 8.02 -4.06
C LEU A 27 3.37 7.68 -4.21
N ALA A 28 3.05 6.50 -4.76
CA ALA A 28 1.67 6.02 -4.86
C ALA A 28 1.02 5.89 -3.49
N LEU A 29 1.67 5.22 -2.52
CA LEU A 29 1.17 5.07 -1.15
C LEU A 29 0.95 6.44 -0.48
N LYS A 30 1.91 7.37 -0.62
CA LYS A 30 1.79 8.74 -0.09
C LYS A 30 0.59 9.47 -0.71
N ASN A 31 0.45 9.42 -2.04
CA ASN A 31 -0.66 10.07 -2.74
C ASN A 31 -2.01 9.51 -2.28
N ILE A 32 -2.11 8.20 -2.01
CA ILE A 32 -3.34 7.58 -1.51
C ILE A 32 -3.64 8.03 -0.07
N LEU A 33 -2.63 8.17 0.79
CA LEU A 33 -2.81 8.66 2.16
C LEU A 33 -3.32 10.11 2.22
N GLU A 34 -2.85 10.96 1.31
CA GLU A 34 -3.21 12.38 1.24
C GLU A 34 -4.58 12.65 0.57
N LYS A 35 -5.18 11.65 -0.07
CA LYS A 35 -6.50 11.77 -0.72
C LYS A 35 -7.64 11.57 0.27
N ASP A 36 -8.66 12.41 0.14
CA ASP A 36 -9.94 12.26 0.86
C ASP A 36 -10.82 11.15 0.27
N THR A 37 -10.71 10.92 -1.04
CA THR A 37 -11.45 9.86 -1.75
C THR A 37 -10.49 9.03 -2.59
N ILE A 38 -10.58 7.71 -2.44
CA ILE A 38 -9.73 6.76 -3.15
C ILE A 38 -10.45 6.30 -4.41
N SER A 39 -9.79 6.49 -5.55
CA SER A 39 -10.32 6.02 -6.83
C SER A 39 -10.15 4.51 -6.98
N GLU A 40 -10.84 3.93 -7.97
CA GLU A 40 -10.65 2.52 -8.33
C GLU A 40 -9.20 2.24 -8.76
N LEU A 41 -8.60 3.14 -9.53
CA LEU A 41 -7.19 3.05 -9.93
C LEU A 41 -6.23 3.08 -8.73
N ASP A 42 -6.51 3.91 -7.73
CA ASP A 42 -5.72 3.95 -6.49
C ASP A 42 -5.82 2.61 -5.74
N SER A 43 -7.03 2.03 -5.70
CA SER A 43 -7.27 0.73 -5.06
C SER A 43 -6.56 -0.41 -5.79
N ASP A 44 -6.62 -0.42 -7.13
CA ASP A 44 -5.92 -1.40 -7.96
C ASP A 44 -4.39 -1.31 -7.81
N ASN A 45 -3.87 -0.09 -7.78
CA ASN A 45 -2.44 0.14 -7.58
C ASN A 45 -1.99 -0.32 -6.20
N LEU A 46 -2.77 0.01 -5.16
CA LEU A 46 -2.50 -0.45 -3.80
C LEU A 46 -2.53 -1.97 -3.70
N ASP A 47 -3.50 -2.64 -4.34
CA ASP A 47 -3.58 -4.09 -4.29
C ASP A 47 -2.40 -4.75 -5.00
N LYS A 48 -1.95 -4.23 -6.15
CA LYS A 48 -0.73 -4.69 -6.83
C LYS A 48 0.51 -4.56 -5.96
N ILE A 49 0.69 -3.42 -5.29
CA ILE A 49 1.81 -3.20 -4.36
C ILE A 49 1.71 -4.20 -3.20
N PHE A 50 0.53 -4.34 -2.61
CA PHE A 50 0.30 -5.26 -1.49
C PHE A 50 0.62 -6.70 -1.87
N GLN A 51 0.16 -7.19 -3.02
CA GLN A 51 0.46 -8.56 -3.48
C GLN A 51 1.95 -8.75 -3.76
N LYS A 52 2.63 -7.76 -4.36
CA LYS A 52 4.08 -7.81 -4.62
C LYS A 52 4.89 -8.01 -3.34
N TYR A 53 4.49 -7.34 -2.26
CA TYR A 53 5.22 -7.36 -0.98
C TYR A 53 4.61 -8.27 0.09
N LYS A 54 3.52 -9.00 -0.21
CA LYS A 54 2.79 -9.86 0.74
C LYS A 54 3.67 -10.82 1.53
N LYS A 55 4.77 -11.30 0.94
CA LYS A 55 5.74 -12.20 1.62
C LYS A 55 6.54 -11.53 2.75
N PHE A 56 6.64 -10.20 2.73
CA PHE A 56 7.35 -9.39 3.73
C PHE A 56 6.40 -8.78 4.78
N ILE A 57 5.09 -8.80 4.53
CA ILE A 57 4.06 -8.25 5.43
C ILE A 57 3.73 -9.22 6.57
N LYS A 58 4.18 -10.48 6.50
CA LYS A 58 3.95 -11.47 7.56
C LYS A 58 4.90 -11.27 8.74
N ASN A 59 4.38 -10.63 9.79
CA ASN A 59 4.67 -10.95 11.19
C ASN A 59 3.35 -11.05 11.96
#